data_AF-T1BYH0-F1
#
_entry.id   AF-T1BYH0-F1
#
_cell.length_a   1.000
_cell.length_b   1.000
_cell.length_c   1.000
_cell.angle_alpha   90.00
_cell.angle_beta   90.00
_cell.angle_gamma   90.00
#
_symmetry.space_group_name_H-M   'P 1'
#
loop_
_entity.id
_entity.type
_entity.pdbx_description
1 polymer ?
#
loop_
_entity_poly.entity_id
_entity_poly.type
_entity_poly.pdbx_seq_one_letter_code
_entity_poly.pdbx_strand_id
1 'polypeptide(L)'
;MGEQQQIARVLKPVLEQEHTREFVQVSKDELPEPVHGVVVARGVANELTGSEYLAVAGTDGKVHYVGLSAHAERHMDAPARVGELVELSRYTPPPATAADRTLAAQAGRNEGIYDPQRHLQAAIARVIEDPEAYVAAHQRRAEALVARGHVERLVDGRYRVPSDLEARLERELAAGRDRASFVRVTAPSRGDFREHRVMAYTALDREIERGTLGALQQVPNPTTTQQALRTALEARVETLDKIGLIERQPGGAARLAPEAPRKLADLELQQAGAALDKRYGQYAALDATREEKGVLVEVKDLPSGRFAVIA
;
A
#
# COMPACT_ATOMS: atom_id res chain seq x y z
N MET A 1 0.97 23.77 22.69
CA MET A 1 1.99 24.69 22.13
C MET A 1 3.38 24.06 21.97
N GLY A 2 3.78 23.06 22.78
CA GLY A 2 5.12 22.44 22.65
C GLY A 2 5.32 21.54 21.42
N GLU A 3 4.32 20.72 21.07
CA GLU A 3 4.44 19.72 19.99
C GLU A 3 4.59 20.37 18.59
N GLN A 4 3.73 21.33 18.24
CA GLN A 4 3.87 22.06 16.97
C GLN A 4 5.22 22.78 16.84
N GLN A 5 5.76 23.34 17.94
CA GLN A 5 7.09 23.97 17.92
C GLN A 5 8.20 22.93 17.74
N GLN A 6 8.05 21.73 18.32
CA GLN A 6 8.98 20.63 18.11
C GLN A 6 8.96 20.15 16.67
N ILE A 7 7.77 19.92 16.10
CA ILE A 7 7.59 19.54 14.69
C ILE A 7 8.20 20.60 13.78
N ALA A 8 7.93 21.89 14.02
CA ALA A 8 8.50 22.97 13.23
C ALA A 8 10.04 22.99 13.26
N ARG A 9 10.67 22.65 14.40
CA ARG A 9 12.14 22.51 14.49
C ARG A 9 12.65 21.33 13.67
N VAL A 10 11.98 20.18 13.74
CA VAL A 10 12.31 18.98 12.96
C VAL A 10 12.17 19.22 11.46
N LEU A 11 11.12 19.93 11.06
CA LEU A 11 10.82 20.22 9.65
C LEU A 11 11.58 21.42 9.11
N LYS A 12 12.24 22.25 9.93
CA LYS A 12 12.97 23.43 9.48
C LYS A 12 13.85 23.19 8.24
N PRO A 13 14.74 22.17 8.20
CA PRO A 13 15.55 21.92 7.01
C PRO A 13 14.72 21.54 5.77
N VAL A 14 13.63 20.78 5.97
CA VAL A 14 12.71 20.39 4.89
C VAL A 14 11.97 21.61 4.33
N LEU A 15 11.47 22.49 5.20
CA LEU A 15 10.77 23.71 4.82
C LEU A 15 11.69 24.69 4.07
N GLU A 16 12.93 24.82 4.51
CA GLU A 16 13.96 25.62 3.81
C GLU A 16 14.27 25.05 2.42
N GLN A 17 14.39 23.72 2.29
CA GLN A 17 14.61 23.05 1.00
C GLN A 17 13.40 23.15 0.06
N GLU A 18 12.19 23.06 0.58
CA GLU A 18 10.95 23.18 -0.21
C GLU A 18 10.58 24.62 -0.51
N HIS A 19 11.32 25.60 0.02
CA HIS A 19 11.01 27.03 -0.09
C HIS A 19 9.56 27.38 0.34
N THR A 20 9.05 26.66 1.33
CA THR A 20 7.71 26.89 1.90
C THR A 20 7.80 27.12 3.40
N ARG A 21 6.82 27.84 3.95
CA ARG A 21 6.66 28.00 5.41
C ARG A 21 5.46 27.23 5.94
N GLU A 22 4.69 26.63 5.05
CA GLU A 22 3.45 25.94 5.39
C GLU A 22 3.73 24.46 5.64
N PHE A 23 3.37 24.01 6.84
CA PHE A 23 3.28 22.59 7.13
C PHE A 23 1.94 22.27 7.80
N VAL A 24 1.50 21.03 7.63
CA VAL A 24 0.29 20.47 8.22
C VAL A 24 0.69 19.27 9.05
N GLN A 25 0.27 19.24 10.32
CA GLN A 25 0.32 18.02 11.11
C GLN A 25 -0.87 17.16 10.71
N VAL A 26 -0.62 16.01 10.12
CA VAL A 26 -1.66 15.09 9.65
C VAL A 26 -2.08 14.17 10.79
N SER A 27 -3.37 14.16 11.04
CA SER A 27 -4.03 13.21 11.94
C SER A 27 -5.19 12.53 11.22
N LYS A 28 -5.69 11.42 11.78
CA LYS A 28 -6.85 10.70 11.21
C LYS A 28 -8.12 11.56 11.15
N ASP A 29 -8.20 12.60 11.97
CA ASP A 29 -9.37 13.48 12.09
C ASP A 29 -9.27 14.69 11.14
N GLU A 30 -8.04 15.07 10.76
CA GLU A 30 -7.73 16.22 9.90
C GLU A 30 -7.35 15.82 8.46
N LEU A 31 -7.60 14.56 8.08
CA LEU A 31 -7.32 14.02 6.74
C LEU A 31 -8.60 13.53 6.04
N PRO A 32 -9.55 14.44 5.71
CA PRO A 32 -10.79 14.06 5.03
C PRO A 32 -10.56 13.64 3.57
N GLU A 33 -9.57 14.23 2.91
CA GLU A 33 -9.17 13.90 1.55
C GLU A 33 -7.75 13.30 1.54
N PRO A 34 -7.46 12.36 0.64
CA PRO A 34 -6.11 11.84 0.48
C PRO A 34 -5.11 12.92 0.09
N VAL A 35 -3.94 12.91 0.72
CA VAL A 35 -2.81 13.76 0.36
C VAL A 35 -1.83 12.95 -0.47
N HIS A 36 -1.49 13.48 -1.64
CA HIS A 36 -0.49 12.91 -2.54
C HIS A 36 0.79 13.75 -2.47
N GLY A 37 1.94 13.10 -2.43
CA GLY A 37 3.20 13.81 -2.38
C GLY A 37 4.42 12.91 -2.26
N VAL A 38 5.60 13.52 -2.25
CA VAL A 38 6.86 12.80 -2.16
C VAL A 38 7.35 12.81 -0.72
N VAL A 39 7.82 11.67 -0.23
CA VAL A 39 8.49 11.60 1.07
C VAL A 39 9.79 12.39 1.01
N VAL A 40 9.89 13.45 1.81
CA VAL A 40 11.07 14.34 1.89
C VAL A 40 11.88 14.13 3.15
N ALA A 41 11.28 13.55 4.19
CA ALA A 41 12.00 13.11 5.39
C ALA A 41 11.28 11.95 6.10
N ARG A 42 12.07 11.14 6.79
CA ARG A 42 11.63 10.11 7.73
C ARG A 42 12.54 10.18 8.95
N GLY A 43 12.00 10.00 10.14
CA GLY A 43 12.80 10.00 11.36
C GLY A 43 12.03 9.51 12.57
N VAL A 44 12.66 9.62 13.74
CA VAL A 44 12.05 9.22 15.01
C VAL A 44 11.17 10.36 15.53
N ALA A 45 9.89 10.09 15.75
CA ALA A 45 8.94 11.03 16.35
C ALA A 45 9.03 11.02 17.89
N ASN A 46 9.29 9.85 18.47
CA ASN A 46 9.44 9.68 19.92
C ASN A 46 10.45 8.57 20.22
N GLU A 47 11.57 8.94 20.86
CA GLU A 47 12.67 8.02 21.19
C GLU A 47 12.29 6.95 22.21
N LEU A 48 11.33 7.23 23.12
CA LEU A 48 10.90 6.29 24.15
C LEU A 48 10.05 5.14 23.58
N THR A 49 9.20 5.45 22.61
CA THR A 49 8.31 4.47 21.97
C THR A 49 8.91 3.90 20.69
N GLY A 50 9.96 4.53 20.14
CA GLY A 50 10.50 4.23 18.83
C GLY A 50 9.54 4.56 17.68
N SER A 51 8.46 5.32 17.93
CA SER A 51 7.52 5.69 16.86
C SER A 51 8.19 6.64 15.88
N GLU A 52 8.01 6.38 14.59
CA GLU A 52 8.57 7.19 13.50
C GLU A 52 7.60 8.27 13.02
N TYR A 53 8.10 9.22 12.23
CA TYR A 53 7.31 10.14 11.43
C TYR A 53 7.71 10.08 9.96
N LEU A 54 6.79 10.54 9.09
CA LEU A 54 7.09 10.93 7.71
C LEU A 54 6.76 12.40 7.50
N ALA A 55 7.60 13.07 6.72
CA ALA A 55 7.30 14.37 6.13
C ALA A 55 7.11 14.17 4.62
N VAL A 56 5.96 14.57 4.12
CA VAL A 56 5.55 14.42 2.71
C VAL A 56 5.36 15.80 2.11
N ALA A 57 6.15 16.16 1.10
CA ALA A 57 5.93 17.38 0.32
C ALA A 57 4.79 17.10 -0.67
N GLY A 58 3.65 17.73 -0.41
CA GLY A 58 2.39 17.49 -1.11
C GLY A 58 2.35 18.15 -2.48
N THR A 59 1.53 17.59 -3.36
CA THR A 59 1.20 18.22 -4.64
C THR A 59 0.45 19.55 -4.45
N ASP A 60 -0.11 19.78 -3.26
CA ASP A 60 -0.75 21.03 -2.81
C ASP A 60 0.24 22.13 -2.37
N GLY A 61 1.55 21.85 -2.37
CA GLY A 61 2.59 22.82 -2.00
C GLY A 61 2.86 22.95 -0.50
N LYS A 62 2.25 22.07 0.31
CA LYS A 62 2.46 22.02 1.77
C LYS A 62 3.34 20.84 2.16
N VAL A 63 4.02 20.96 3.29
CA VAL A 63 4.72 19.81 3.91
C VAL A 63 3.81 19.16 4.94
N HIS A 64 3.47 17.89 4.74
CA HIS A 64 2.59 17.12 5.60
C HIS A 64 3.42 16.24 6.54
N TYR A 65 3.36 16.53 7.83
CA TYR A 65 4.00 15.72 8.88
C TYR A 65 3.00 14.72 9.45
N VAL A 66 3.32 13.43 9.38
CA VAL A 66 2.50 12.36 9.93
C VAL A 66 3.32 11.54 10.93
N GLY A 67 2.81 11.44 12.16
CA GLY A 67 3.30 10.44 13.12
C GLY A 67 2.79 9.05 12.73
N LEU A 68 3.70 8.10 12.58
CA LEU A 68 3.36 6.75 12.14
C LEU A 68 2.89 5.88 13.30
N SER A 69 1.67 5.37 13.19
CA SER A 69 1.21 4.26 14.02
C SER A 69 1.80 2.93 13.52
N ALA A 70 1.80 1.91 14.36
CA ALA A 70 2.20 0.55 13.98
C ALA A 70 1.36 -0.06 12.83
N HIS A 71 0.25 0.58 12.45
CA HIS A 71 -0.65 0.13 11.37
C HIS A 71 -0.48 0.92 10.08
N ALA A 72 0.18 2.08 10.11
CA ALA A 72 0.19 3.04 9.00
C ALA A 72 0.74 2.46 7.69
N GLU A 73 1.74 1.58 7.79
CA GLU A 73 2.47 1.00 6.65
C GLU A 73 2.32 -0.53 6.60
N ARG A 74 1.47 -1.13 7.44
CA ARG A 74 1.44 -2.60 7.63
C ARG A 74 0.99 -3.39 6.40
N HIS A 75 0.22 -2.77 5.49
CA HIS A 75 -0.21 -3.39 4.23
C HIS A 75 0.86 -3.34 3.15
N MET A 76 1.96 -2.63 3.38
CA MET A 76 3.08 -2.53 2.48
C MET A 76 4.13 -3.61 2.79
N ASP A 77 4.85 -4.05 1.77
CA ASP A 77 5.97 -4.99 1.84
C ASP A 77 7.22 -4.40 2.51
N ALA A 78 7.38 -3.08 2.44
CA ALA A 78 8.43 -2.33 3.11
C ALA A 78 7.94 -0.93 3.53
N PRO A 79 8.57 -0.33 4.56
CA PRO A 79 8.31 1.06 4.94
C PRO A 79 8.63 2.04 3.81
N ALA A 80 7.87 3.14 3.71
CA ALA A 80 8.07 4.18 2.72
C ALA A 80 9.43 4.88 2.92
N ARG A 81 10.10 5.19 1.82
CA ARG A 81 11.45 5.78 1.80
C ARG A 81 11.43 7.21 1.26
N VAL A 82 12.44 8.01 1.66
CA VAL A 82 12.66 9.34 1.09
C VAL A 82 12.84 9.22 -0.43
N GLY A 83 12.13 10.06 -1.18
CA GLY A 83 12.08 10.02 -2.64
C GLY A 83 10.94 9.18 -3.22
N GLU A 84 10.20 8.42 -2.41
CA GLU A 84 9.01 7.70 -2.90
C GLU A 84 7.80 8.63 -2.97
N LEU A 85 7.02 8.49 -4.04
CA LEU A 85 5.71 9.16 -4.19
C LEU A 85 4.65 8.32 -3.46
N VAL A 86 3.96 8.93 -2.49
CA VAL A 86 3.03 8.27 -1.58
C VAL A 86 1.67 8.96 -1.53
N GLU A 87 0.67 8.20 -1.08
CA GLU A 87 -0.65 8.68 -0.68
C GLU A 87 -0.81 8.52 0.84
N LEU A 88 -1.16 9.59 1.53
CA LEU A 88 -1.67 9.56 2.89
C LEU A 88 -3.20 9.57 2.81
N SER A 89 -3.85 8.54 3.34
CA SER A 89 -5.32 8.49 3.40
C SER A 89 -5.82 8.01 4.76
N ARG A 90 -7.01 8.47 5.17
CA ARG A 90 -7.69 7.89 6.33
C ARG A 90 -8.14 6.48 5.98
N TYR A 91 -7.73 5.50 6.76
CA TYR A 91 -8.20 4.14 6.65
C TYR A 91 -9.01 3.73 7.87
N THR A 92 -10.22 3.26 7.61
CA THR A 92 -11.06 2.62 8.61
C THR A 92 -11.11 1.13 8.27
N PRO A 93 -10.54 0.25 9.12
CA PRO A 93 -10.65 -1.17 8.92
C PRO A 93 -12.11 -1.60 8.79
N PRO A 94 -12.42 -2.58 7.92
CA PRO A 94 -13.76 -3.14 7.89
C PRO A 94 -14.09 -3.78 9.25
N PRO A 95 -15.38 -3.78 9.67
CA PRO A 95 -15.77 -4.34 10.96
C PRO A 95 -15.37 -5.81 11.13
N ALA A 96 -15.50 -6.60 10.06
CA ALA A 96 -14.96 -7.94 9.97
C ALA A 96 -13.67 -7.92 9.12
N THR A 97 -12.56 -8.36 9.72
CA THR A 97 -11.28 -8.49 9.03
C THR A 97 -11.28 -9.68 8.07
N ALA A 98 -10.29 -9.75 7.17
CA ALA A 98 -10.11 -10.93 6.33
C ALA A 98 -9.88 -12.23 7.15
N ALA A 99 -9.24 -12.10 8.32
CA ALA A 99 -9.05 -13.22 9.24
C ALA A 99 -10.39 -13.66 9.85
N ASP A 100 -11.27 -12.74 10.22
CA ASP A 100 -12.61 -13.06 10.74
C ASP A 100 -13.45 -13.82 9.71
N ARG A 101 -13.44 -13.34 8.47
CA ARG A 101 -14.11 -13.98 7.34
C ARG A 101 -13.52 -15.37 7.04
N THR A 102 -12.21 -15.52 7.13
CA THR A 102 -11.55 -16.82 6.95
C THR A 102 -11.92 -17.79 8.07
N LEU A 103 -11.93 -17.33 9.34
CA LEU A 103 -12.39 -18.13 10.48
C LEU A 103 -13.84 -18.59 10.29
N ALA A 104 -14.75 -17.67 9.96
CA ALA A 104 -16.16 -17.96 9.72
C ALA A 104 -16.36 -18.92 8.54
N ALA A 105 -15.65 -18.72 7.43
CA ALA A 105 -15.73 -19.59 6.26
C ALA A 105 -15.21 -21.01 6.53
N GLN A 106 -14.08 -21.14 7.24
CA GLN A 106 -13.52 -22.44 7.62
C GLN A 106 -14.45 -23.16 8.61
N ALA A 107 -14.98 -22.44 9.60
CA ALA A 107 -15.94 -22.98 10.56
C ALA A 107 -17.26 -23.39 9.90
N GLY A 108 -17.80 -22.57 8.99
CA GLY A 108 -19.04 -22.86 8.27
C GLY A 108 -18.97 -24.13 7.42
N ARG A 109 -17.78 -24.50 6.91
CA ARG A 109 -17.53 -25.77 6.20
C ARG A 109 -17.41 -26.99 7.15
N ASN A 110 -17.45 -26.75 8.45
CA ASN A 110 -17.19 -27.73 9.49
C ASN A 110 -18.13 -27.51 10.69
N GLU A 111 -19.44 -27.39 10.42
CA GLU A 111 -20.50 -27.32 11.45
C GLU A 111 -20.31 -26.19 12.49
N GLY A 112 -19.72 -25.07 12.08
CA GLY A 112 -19.42 -23.93 12.95
C GLY A 112 -18.15 -24.10 13.78
N ILE A 113 -17.32 -25.11 13.52
CA ILE A 113 -16.07 -25.38 14.25
C ILE A 113 -14.86 -25.03 13.39
N TYR A 114 -14.11 -24.01 13.79
CA TYR A 114 -12.79 -23.74 13.26
C TYR A 114 -11.75 -24.68 13.87
N ASP A 115 -11.08 -25.44 13.00
CA ASP A 115 -10.02 -26.38 13.35
C ASP A 115 -8.66 -25.89 12.81
N PRO A 116 -7.72 -25.50 13.67
CA PRO A 116 -6.40 -25.03 13.25
C PRO A 116 -5.59 -26.06 12.47
N GLN A 117 -5.68 -27.36 12.82
CA GLN A 117 -4.94 -28.41 12.13
C GLN A 117 -5.45 -28.58 10.69
N ARG A 118 -6.77 -28.57 10.51
CA ARG A 118 -7.38 -28.58 9.18
C ARG A 118 -7.01 -27.35 8.37
N HIS A 119 -6.94 -26.17 9.02
CA HIS A 119 -6.51 -24.95 8.36
C HIS A 119 -5.05 -25.00 7.90
N LEU A 120 -4.17 -25.60 8.71
CA LEU A 120 -2.76 -25.81 8.36
C LEU A 120 -2.60 -26.70 7.13
N GLN A 121 -3.32 -27.83 7.08
CA GLN A 121 -3.31 -28.71 5.91
C GLN A 121 -3.78 -27.98 4.65
N ALA A 122 -4.83 -27.16 4.75
CA ALA A 122 -5.30 -26.33 3.65
C ALA A 122 -4.30 -25.24 3.24
N ALA A 123 -3.57 -24.65 4.19
CA ALA A 123 -2.55 -23.63 3.92
C ALA A 123 -1.32 -24.23 3.22
N ILE A 124 -0.88 -25.43 3.63
CA ILE A 124 0.18 -26.20 2.96
C ILE A 124 -0.23 -26.53 1.52
N ALA A 125 -1.45 -27.04 1.33
CA ALA A 125 -1.97 -27.36 0.00
C ALA A 125 -2.09 -26.14 -0.93
N ARG A 126 -2.16 -24.93 -0.37
CA ARG A 126 -2.20 -23.66 -1.09
C ARG A 126 -0.83 -23.00 -1.28
N VAL A 127 0.25 -23.64 -0.84
CA VAL A 127 1.64 -23.15 -0.96
C VAL A 127 1.79 -21.74 -0.38
N ILE A 128 1.22 -21.52 0.82
CA ILE A 128 1.52 -20.32 1.60
C ILE A 128 2.98 -20.38 2.05
N GLU A 129 3.72 -19.27 1.96
CA GLU A 129 5.16 -19.19 2.27
C GLU A 129 5.49 -19.71 3.69
N ASP A 130 4.71 -19.29 4.68
CA ASP A 130 4.79 -19.77 6.06
C ASP A 130 3.40 -20.19 6.56
N PRO A 131 2.98 -21.44 6.28
CA PRO A 131 1.66 -21.94 6.66
C PRO A 131 1.44 -21.93 8.17
N GLU A 132 2.49 -22.14 8.95
CA GLU A 132 2.43 -22.21 10.42
C GLU A 132 2.19 -20.81 11.01
N ALA A 133 2.98 -19.81 10.62
CA ALA A 133 2.77 -18.43 11.05
C ALA A 133 1.42 -17.88 10.56
N TYR A 134 0.99 -18.26 9.36
CA TYR A 134 -0.32 -17.92 8.81
C TYR A 134 -1.47 -18.47 9.68
N VAL A 135 -1.43 -19.75 10.04
CA VAL A 135 -2.44 -20.35 10.93
C VAL A 135 -2.35 -19.78 12.35
N ALA A 136 -1.15 -19.58 12.88
CA ALA A 136 -0.94 -18.98 14.19
C ALA A 136 -1.53 -17.56 14.27
N ALA A 137 -1.49 -16.78 13.18
CA ALA A 137 -2.17 -15.49 13.11
C ALA A 137 -3.69 -15.61 13.23
N HIS A 138 -4.29 -16.62 12.61
CA HIS A 138 -5.73 -16.90 12.71
C HIS A 138 -6.12 -17.41 14.10
N GLN A 139 -5.29 -18.24 14.74
CA GLN A 139 -5.49 -18.66 16.13
C GLN A 139 -5.41 -17.48 17.09
N ARG A 140 -4.40 -16.60 16.97
CA ARG A 140 -4.32 -15.36 17.76
C ARG A 140 -5.57 -14.49 17.58
N ARG A 141 -6.10 -14.42 16.36
CA ARG A 141 -7.35 -13.71 16.09
C ARG A 141 -8.55 -14.39 16.76
N ALA A 142 -8.66 -15.72 16.68
CA ALA A 142 -9.71 -16.48 17.35
C ALA A 142 -9.68 -16.28 18.87
N GLU A 143 -8.50 -16.33 19.50
CA GLU A 143 -8.32 -16.03 20.93
C GLU A 143 -8.74 -14.60 21.27
N ALA A 144 -8.41 -13.61 20.43
CA ALA A 144 -8.86 -12.23 20.62
C ALA A 144 -10.39 -12.08 20.52
N LEU A 145 -11.05 -12.89 19.68
CA LEU A 145 -12.51 -12.95 19.59
C LEU A 145 -13.13 -13.67 20.80
N VAL A 146 -12.47 -14.69 21.34
CA VAL A 146 -12.86 -15.38 22.58
C VAL A 146 -12.83 -14.40 23.76
N ALA A 147 -11.75 -13.63 23.90
CA ALA A 147 -11.63 -12.60 24.94
C ALA A 147 -12.74 -11.53 24.87
N ARG A 148 -13.35 -11.33 23.69
CA ARG A 148 -14.46 -10.40 23.45
C ARG A 148 -15.84 -11.06 23.50
N GLY A 149 -15.91 -12.38 23.73
CA GLY A 149 -17.17 -13.13 23.80
C GLY A 149 -17.83 -13.40 22.44
N HIS A 150 -17.12 -13.22 21.32
CA HIS A 150 -17.67 -13.48 19.98
C HIS A 150 -17.47 -14.91 19.49
N VAL A 151 -16.45 -15.59 20.01
CA VAL A 151 -16.08 -16.96 19.66
C VAL A 151 -15.91 -17.75 20.95
N GLU A 152 -16.19 -19.05 20.94
CA GLU A 152 -16.00 -19.93 22.09
C GLU A 152 -14.81 -20.87 21.85
N ARG A 153 -13.88 -20.95 22.81
CA ARG A 153 -12.77 -21.92 22.76
C ARG A 153 -13.23 -23.27 23.30
N LEU A 154 -13.02 -24.32 22.52
CA LEU A 154 -13.28 -25.69 22.93
C LEU A 154 -12.08 -26.27 23.69
N VAL A 155 -12.33 -27.33 24.46
CA VAL A 155 -11.33 -27.98 25.34
C VAL A 155 -10.16 -28.58 24.54
N ASP A 156 -10.40 -28.94 23.28
CA ASP A 156 -9.44 -29.57 22.38
C ASP A 156 -8.64 -28.56 21.53
N GLY A 157 -8.75 -27.25 21.82
CA GLY A 157 -8.04 -26.20 21.09
C GLY A 157 -8.68 -25.78 19.76
N ARG A 158 -9.87 -26.31 19.45
CA ARG A 158 -10.73 -25.81 18.36
C ARG A 158 -11.60 -24.66 18.84
N TYR A 159 -12.25 -23.96 17.91
CA TYR A 159 -13.07 -22.79 18.22
C TYR A 159 -14.46 -22.94 17.61
N ARG A 160 -15.50 -22.72 18.40
CA ARG A 160 -16.87 -22.59 17.89
C ARG A 160 -17.10 -21.15 17.46
N VAL A 161 -17.28 -20.97 16.16
CA VAL A 161 -17.47 -19.68 15.51
C VAL A 161 -18.93 -19.55 15.09
N PRO A 162 -19.66 -18.52 15.55
CA PRO A 162 -21.05 -18.34 15.16
C PRO A 162 -21.18 -17.94 13.70
N SER A 163 -22.23 -18.39 13.02
CA SER A 163 -22.49 -18.06 11.61
C SER A 163 -22.78 -16.58 11.37
N ASP A 164 -23.19 -15.83 12.40
CA ASP A 164 -23.44 -14.39 12.37
C ASP A 164 -22.26 -13.57 12.91
N LEU A 165 -21.05 -14.13 13.02
CA LEU A 165 -19.86 -13.45 13.53
C LEU A 165 -19.64 -12.07 12.89
N GLU A 166 -19.74 -11.97 11.57
CA GLU A 166 -19.54 -10.71 10.85
C GLU A 166 -20.54 -9.65 11.30
N ALA A 167 -21.83 -9.98 11.37
CA ALA A 167 -22.87 -9.09 11.84
C ALA A 167 -22.70 -8.68 13.31
N ARG A 168 -22.15 -9.57 14.16
CA ARG A 168 -21.82 -9.24 15.56
C ARG A 168 -20.70 -8.20 15.65
N LEU A 169 -19.65 -8.37 14.85
CA LEU A 169 -18.52 -7.44 14.78
C LEU A 169 -18.93 -6.09 14.20
N GLU A 170 -19.82 -6.08 13.20
CA GLU A 170 -20.42 -4.85 12.65
C GLU A 170 -21.17 -4.04 13.71
N ARG A 171 -22.05 -4.69 14.48
CA ARG A 171 -22.81 -4.04 15.56
C ARG A 171 -21.91 -3.48 16.64
N GLU A 172 -20.86 -4.20 17.02
CA GLU A 172 -19.89 -3.75 18.02
C GLU A 172 -19.09 -2.53 17.53
N LEU A 173 -18.64 -2.53 16.26
CA LEU A 173 -17.91 -1.38 15.71
C LEU A 173 -18.81 -0.16 15.56
N ALA A 174 -20.07 -0.33 15.19
CA ALA A 174 -21.05 0.76 15.09
C ALA A 174 -21.21 1.51 16.42
N ALA A 175 -21.02 0.83 17.56
CA ALA A 175 -21.04 1.43 18.89
C ALA A 175 -19.75 2.19 19.27
N GLY A 176 -18.67 2.09 18.48
CA GLY A 176 -17.33 2.60 18.82
C GLY A 176 -16.58 3.35 17.70
N ARG A 177 -17.32 3.92 16.73
CA ARG A 177 -16.87 4.47 15.43
C ARG A 177 -15.52 5.22 15.39
N ASP A 178 -15.10 5.91 16.45
CA ASP A 178 -13.88 6.74 16.42
C ASP A 178 -12.56 6.00 16.72
N ARG A 179 -12.61 4.78 17.26
CA ARG A 179 -11.40 4.14 17.81
C ARG A 179 -10.56 3.33 16.81
N ALA A 180 -11.10 2.99 15.64
CA ALA A 180 -10.42 2.05 14.72
C ALA A 180 -9.71 2.70 13.51
N SER A 181 -10.00 3.96 13.19
CA SER A 181 -9.38 4.61 12.02
C SER A 181 -7.96 5.09 12.30
N PHE A 182 -7.10 5.06 11.28
CA PHE A 182 -5.72 5.54 11.33
C PHE A 182 -5.31 6.14 9.99
N VAL A 183 -4.22 6.92 9.98
CA VAL A 183 -3.60 7.41 8.74
C VAL A 183 -2.81 6.27 8.11
N ARG A 184 -3.16 5.93 6.87
CA ARG A 184 -2.52 4.88 6.07
C ARG A 184 -1.62 5.53 5.02
N VAL A 185 -0.41 5.00 4.89
CA VAL A 185 0.57 5.41 3.87
C VAL A 185 0.57 4.36 2.76
N THR A 186 0.35 4.77 1.52
CA THR A 186 0.42 3.86 0.37
C THR A 186 1.46 4.35 -0.62
N ALA A 187 2.39 3.49 -1.01
CA ALA A 187 3.32 3.75 -2.11
C ALA A 187 2.89 2.92 -3.34
N PRO A 188 2.29 3.55 -4.37
CA PRO A 188 1.85 2.85 -5.59
C PRO A 188 2.95 2.11 -6.36
N SER A 189 4.19 2.57 -6.23
CA SER A 189 5.39 1.95 -6.79
C SER A 189 6.57 2.27 -5.87
N ARG A 190 7.62 1.45 -5.94
CA ARG A 190 8.84 1.63 -5.15
C ARG A 190 9.90 2.42 -5.91
N GLY A 191 10.81 3.07 -5.17
CA GLY A 191 11.97 3.77 -5.73
C GLY A 191 11.79 5.28 -5.92
N ASP A 192 12.81 5.93 -6.51
CA ASP A 192 12.79 7.37 -6.76
C ASP A 192 11.79 7.70 -7.87
N PHE A 193 10.81 8.58 -7.56
CA PHE A 193 9.79 8.99 -8.52
C PHE A 193 10.37 9.64 -9.79
N ARG A 194 11.63 10.09 -9.78
CA ARG A 194 12.31 10.69 -10.94
C ARG A 194 12.69 9.68 -12.03
N GLU A 195 12.59 8.38 -11.75
CA GLU A 195 12.90 7.30 -12.69
C GLU A 195 11.80 7.08 -13.75
N HIS A 196 11.52 8.12 -14.54
CA HIS A 196 10.49 8.17 -15.58
C HIS A 196 10.64 7.13 -16.72
N ARG A 197 11.81 6.50 -16.87
CA ARG A 197 12.10 5.52 -17.94
C ARG A 197 11.74 4.07 -17.60
N VAL A 198 11.29 3.82 -16.38
CA VAL A 198 10.92 2.47 -15.91
C VAL A 198 9.75 1.94 -16.73
N MET A 199 9.89 0.77 -17.37
CA MET A 199 8.84 0.17 -18.21
C MET A 199 7.88 -0.67 -17.37
N ALA A 200 7.29 -0.04 -16.35
CA ALA A 200 6.29 -0.61 -15.46
C ALA A 200 5.22 0.45 -15.16
N TYR A 201 4.09 0.04 -14.59
CA TYR A 201 3.07 0.97 -14.10
C TYR A 201 3.51 1.50 -12.73
N THR A 202 3.71 2.81 -12.64
CA THR A 202 4.34 3.52 -11.51
C THR A 202 3.41 4.53 -10.86
N ALA A 203 3.83 5.12 -9.75
CA ALA A 203 3.13 6.20 -9.09
C ALA A 203 2.94 7.44 -9.99
N LEU A 204 3.89 7.74 -10.90
CA LEU A 204 3.73 8.83 -11.88
C LEU A 204 2.54 8.60 -12.81
N ASP A 205 2.26 7.35 -13.18
CA ASP A 205 1.17 7.00 -14.09
C ASP A 205 -0.19 7.29 -13.42
N ARG A 206 -0.31 6.99 -12.13
CA ARG A 206 -1.49 7.38 -11.33
C ARG A 206 -1.64 8.89 -11.21
N GLU A 207 -0.55 9.64 -11.09
CA GLU A 207 -0.60 11.11 -11.05
C GLU A 207 -0.97 11.72 -12.42
N ILE A 208 -0.60 11.08 -13.53
CA ILE A 208 -1.08 11.46 -14.86
C ILE A 208 -2.61 11.26 -14.95
N GLU A 209 -3.13 10.12 -14.49
CA GLU A 209 -4.58 9.86 -14.46
C GLU A 209 -5.36 10.86 -13.60
N ARG A 210 -4.75 11.34 -12.50
CA ARG A 210 -5.33 12.38 -11.63
C ARG A 210 -5.28 13.78 -12.23
N GLY A 211 -4.56 13.98 -13.34
CA GLY A 211 -4.36 15.30 -13.94
C GLY A 211 -3.35 16.18 -13.17
N THR A 212 -2.51 15.59 -12.33
CA THR A 212 -1.55 16.32 -11.47
C THR A 212 -0.59 17.17 -12.28
N LEU A 213 -0.17 16.71 -13.47
CA LEU A 213 0.71 17.49 -14.36
C LEU A 213 0.05 18.82 -14.75
N GLY A 214 -1.22 18.79 -15.18
CA GLY A 214 -1.95 19.99 -15.55
C GLY A 214 -2.12 20.95 -14.38
N ALA A 215 -2.41 20.43 -13.19
CA ALA A 215 -2.50 21.24 -11.96
C ALA A 215 -1.16 21.92 -11.63
N LEU A 216 -0.05 21.19 -11.66
CA LEU A 216 1.29 21.71 -11.36
C LEU A 216 1.80 22.73 -12.38
N GLN A 217 1.35 22.66 -13.64
CA GLN A 217 1.67 23.66 -14.66
C GLN A 217 1.03 25.02 -14.39
N GLN A 218 -0.08 25.06 -13.64
CA GLN A 218 -0.75 26.30 -13.25
C GLN A 218 -0.22 26.90 -11.95
N VAL A 219 0.69 26.22 -11.25
CA VAL A 219 1.27 26.72 -10.00
C VAL A 219 2.34 27.78 -10.33
N PRO A 220 2.17 29.06 -9.91
CA PRO A 220 3.08 30.13 -10.30
C PRO A 220 4.44 30.05 -9.60
N ASN A 221 4.47 29.64 -8.34
CA ASN A 221 5.67 29.53 -7.52
C ASN A 221 5.70 28.13 -6.88
N PRO A 222 6.06 27.08 -7.65
CA PRO A 222 6.06 25.72 -7.13
C PRO A 222 7.16 25.53 -6.08
N THR A 223 6.91 24.68 -5.09
CA THR A 223 7.96 24.18 -4.20
C THR A 223 8.98 23.36 -4.98
N THR A 224 10.13 23.09 -4.36
CA THR A 224 11.18 22.24 -4.95
C THR A 224 10.65 20.87 -5.38
N THR A 225 9.85 20.21 -4.54
CA THR A 225 9.24 18.93 -4.89
C THR A 225 8.18 19.07 -5.99
N GLN A 226 7.32 20.10 -5.96
CA GLN A 226 6.33 20.32 -7.01
C GLN A 226 7.01 20.52 -8.38
N GLN A 227 8.10 21.29 -8.43
CA GLN A 227 8.88 21.49 -9.64
C GLN A 227 9.52 20.18 -10.14
N ALA A 228 10.11 19.39 -9.23
CA ALA A 228 10.70 18.10 -9.57
C ALA A 228 9.65 17.09 -10.07
N LEU A 229 8.48 17.04 -9.42
CA LEU A 229 7.36 16.19 -9.81
C LEU A 229 6.80 16.60 -11.18
N ARG A 230 6.64 17.90 -11.44
CA ARG A 230 6.25 18.41 -12.76
C ARG A 230 7.21 17.91 -13.85
N THR A 231 8.52 18.09 -13.65
CA THR A 231 9.53 17.64 -14.60
C THR A 231 9.52 16.12 -14.80
N ALA A 232 9.34 15.33 -13.73
CA ALA A 232 9.25 13.88 -13.82
C ALA A 232 7.99 13.44 -14.59
N LEU A 233 6.85 14.08 -14.35
CA LEU A 233 5.60 13.83 -15.07
C LEU A 233 5.70 14.19 -16.56
N GLU A 234 6.32 15.31 -16.91
CA GLU A 234 6.56 15.71 -18.30
C GLU A 234 7.42 14.68 -19.04
N ALA A 235 8.54 14.27 -18.42
CA ALA A 235 9.43 13.27 -18.98
C ALA A 235 8.77 11.88 -19.07
N ARG A 236 7.89 11.55 -18.12
CA ARG A 236 7.12 10.30 -18.14
C ARG A 236 6.09 10.31 -19.26
N VAL A 237 5.32 11.38 -19.41
CA VAL A 237 4.39 11.55 -20.53
C VAL A 237 5.11 11.40 -21.86
N GLU A 238 6.27 12.05 -22.05
CA GLU A 238 7.06 11.89 -23.28
C GLU A 238 7.50 10.45 -23.52
N THR A 239 7.93 9.75 -22.47
CA THR A 239 8.34 8.34 -22.55
C THR A 239 7.18 7.45 -22.97
N LEU A 240 5.99 7.65 -22.40
CA LEU A 240 4.80 6.87 -22.71
C LEU A 240 4.21 7.22 -24.09
N ASP A 241 4.32 8.47 -24.52
CA ASP A 241 3.88 8.92 -25.86
C ASP A 241 4.68 8.23 -26.96
N LYS A 242 6.01 8.07 -26.76
CA LYS A 242 6.90 7.35 -27.71
C LYS A 242 6.51 5.89 -27.93
N ILE A 243 5.85 5.25 -26.96
CA ILE A 243 5.37 3.86 -27.07
C ILE A 243 3.85 3.79 -27.29
N GLY A 244 3.21 4.92 -27.60
CA GLY A 244 1.79 4.99 -27.95
C GLY A 244 0.84 4.75 -26.77
N LEU A 245 1.26 5.08 -25.54
CA LEU A 245 0.46 4.90 -24.32
C LEU A 245 -0.12 6.23 -23.78
N ILE A 246 -0.03 7.30 -24.56
CA ILE A 246 -0.64 8.60 -24.25
C ILE A 246 -1.69 8.94 -25.29
N GLU A 247 -2.87 9.34 -24.83
CA GLU A 247 -3.91 9.98 -25.61
C GLU A 247 -3.91 11.49 -25.28
N ARG A 248 -3.97 12.34 -26.31
CA ARG A 248 -4.09 13.79 -26.12
C ARG A 248 -5.56 14.19 -26.18
N GLN A 249 -6.06 14.78 -25.10
CA GLN A 249 -7.43 15.30 -25.03
C GLN A 249 -7.59 16.58 -25.86
N PRO A 250 -8.84 16.95 -26.23
CA PRO A 250 -9.13 18.30 -26.72
C PRO A 250 -8.60 19.35 -25.72
N GLY A 251 -7.72 20.23 -26.17
CA GLY A 251 -6.98 21.18 -25.30
C GLY A 251 -5.54 20.77 -24.97
N GLY A 252 -5.07 19.62 -25.45
CA GLY A 252 -3.66 19.22 -25.41
C GLY A 252 -3.20 18.49 -24.15
N ALA A 253 -4.08 18.31 -23.16
CA ALA A 253 -3.80 17.56 -21.94
C ALA A 253 -3.51 16.09 -22.26
N ALA A 254 -2.43 15.55 -21.69
CA ALA A 254 -2.06 14.15 -21.83
C ALA A 254 -2.88 13.28 -20.86
N ARG A 255 -3.38 12.16 -21.35
CA ARG A 255 -4.06 11.12 -20.57
C ARG A 255 -3.41 9.77 -20.89
N LEU A 256 -3.35 8.88 -19.92
CA LEU A 256 -2.99 7.48 -20.21
C LEU A 256 -4.02 6.84 -21.14
N ALA A 257 -3.54 6.11 -22.14
CA ALA A 257 -4.38 5.24 -22.95
C ALA A 257 -5.03 4.16 -22.06
N PRO A 258 -6.27 3.73 -22.34
CA PRO A 258 -7.00 2.76 -21.49
C PRO A 258 -6.25 1.44 -21.26
N GLU A 259 -5.42 1.02 -22.22
CA GLU A 259 -4.64 -0.20 -22.13
C GLU A 259 -3.25 -0.02 -21.48
N ALA A 260 -2.85 1.21 -21.16
CA ALA A 260 -1.52 1.51 -20.63
C ALA A 260 -1.20 0.74 -19.34
N PRO A 261 -2.10 0.62 -18.33
CA PRO A 261 -1.79 -0.16 -17.12
C PRO A 261 -1.45 -1.62 -17.43
N ARG A 262 -2.22 -2.26 -18.31
CA ARG A 262 -1.99 -3.65 -18.71
C ARG A 262 -0.69 -3.79 -19.50
N LYS A 263 -0.49 -2.95 -20.53
CA LYS A 263 0.73 -3.02 -21.36
C LYS A 263 2.00 -2.77 -20.54
N LEU A 264 1.97 -1.83 -19.59
CA LEU A 264 3.11 -1.56 -18.72
C LEU A 264 3.39 -2.72 -17.75
N ALA A 265 2.36 -3.35 -17.20
CA ALA A 265 2.53 -4.58 -16.40
C ALA A 265 3.14 -5.72 -17.23
N ASP A 266 2.65 -5.92 -18.47
CA ASP A 266 3.19 -6.93 -19.38
C ASP A 266 4.67 -6.67 -19.72
N LEU A 267 5.03 -5.41 -19.97
CA LEU A 267 6.42 -5.01 -20.26
C LEU A 267 7.35 -5.23 -19.06
N GLU A 268 6.91 -4.90 -17.85
CA GLU A 268 7.67 -5.13 -16.62
C GLU A 268 7.99 -6.62 -16.42
N LEU A 269 6.97 -7.46 -16.56
CA LEU A 269 7.10 -8.91 -16.42
C LEU A 269 7.98 -9.51 -17.52
N GLN A 270 7.86 -9.04 -18.76
CA GLN A 270 8.73 -9.46 -19.87
C GLN A 270 10.20 -9.10 -19.59
N GLN A 271 10.47 -7.90 -19.09
CA GLN A 271 11.84 -7.47 -18.74
C GLN A 271 12.39 -8.30 -17.57
N ALA A 272 11.59 -8.52 -16.53
CA ALA A 272 11.96 -9.34 -15.39
C ALA A 272 12.24 -10.80 -15.81
N GLY A 273 11.39 -11.35 -16.67
CA GLY A 273 11.52 -12.68 -17.25
C GLY A 273 12.78 -12.83 -18.09
N ALA A 274 13.06 -11.89 -19.00
CA ALA A 274 14.28 -11.89 -19.80
C ALA A 274 15.56 -11.83 -18.95
N ALA A 275 15.52 -11.10 -17.82
CA ALA A 275 16.64 -11.05 -16.88
C ALA A 275 16.87 -12.37 -16.13
N LEU A 276 15.83 -13.21 -16.00
CA LEU A 276 15.86 -14.49 -15.30
C LEU A 276 16.00 -15.70 -16.22
N ASP A 277 15.90 -15.50 -17.55
CA ASP A 277 15.87 -16.55 -18.56
C ASP A 277 17.03 -17.56 -18.45
N LYS A 278 18.26 -17.07 -18.23
CA LYS A 278 19.43 -17.94 -18.06
C LYS A 278 19.37 -18.86 -16.84
N ARG A 279 18.56 -18.53 -15.83
CA ARG A 279 18.48 -19.25 -14.55
C ARG A 279 17.27 -20.17 -14.47
N TYR A 280 16.14 -19.73 -14.99
CA TYR A 280 14.86 -20.44 -14.84
C TYR A 280 14.17 -20.78 -16.18
N GLY A 281 14.75 -20.38 -17.31
CA GLY A 281 14.17 -20.56 -18.63
C GLY A 281 13.19 -19.45 -19.03
N GLN A 282 12.54 -19.64 -20.16
CA GLN A 282 11.72 -18.61 -20.79
C GLN A 282 10.49 -18.26 -19.94
N TYR A 283 10.26 -16.96 -19.76
CA TYR A 283 9.08 -16.46 -19.07
C TYR A 283 7.78 -16.85 -19.79
N ALA A 284 6.83 -17.35 -19.00
CA ALA A 284 5.44 -17.57 -19.39
C ALA A 284 4.51 -16.85 -18.41
N ALA A 285 3.52 -16.13 -18.94
CA ALA A 285 2.51 -15.48 -18.11
C ALA A 285 1.53 -16.54 -17.58
N LEU A 286 1.33 -16.60 -16.25
CA LEU A 286 0.45 -17.56 -15.60
C LEU A 286 -1.00 -17.51 -16.13
N ASP A 287 -1.49 -16.32 -16.47
CA ASP A 287 -2.85 -16.13 -17.00
C ASP A 287 -3.03 -16.71 -18.42
N ALA A 288 -1.94 -16.95 -19.15
CA ALA A 288 -1.99 -17.55 -20.48
C ALA A 288 -2.08 -19.09 -20.43
N THR A 289 -1.81 -19.68 -19.28
CA THR A 289 -1.64 -21.13 -19.10
C THR A 289 -2.65 -21.65 -18.08
N ARG A 290 -3.64 -22.42 -18.55
CA ARG A 290 -4.82 -22.80 -17.73
C ARG A 290 -4.51 -23.66 -16.51
N GLU A 291 -3.39 -24.38 -16.48
CA GLU A 291 -2.91 -25.15 -15.31
C GLU A 291 -1.38 -25.27 -15.37
N GLU A 292 -0.67 -24.50 -14.54
CA GLU A 292 0.79 -24.64 -14.37
C GLU A 292 1.11 -25.15 -12.98
N LYS A 293 2.05 -26.10 -12.92
CA LYS A 293 2.62 -26.63 -11.68
C LYS A 293 4.08 -26.21 -11.62
N GLY A 294 4.47 -25.54 -10.54
CA GLY A 294 5.86 -25.20 -10.29
C GLY A 294 6.10 -24.91 -8.81
N VAL A 295 7.36 -24.74 -8.44
CA VAL A 295 7.80 -24.46 -7.07
C VAL A 295 8.20 -22.99 -6.98
N LEU A 296 7.87 -22.34 -5.86
CA LEU A 296 8.38 -21.01 -5.56
C LEU A 296 9.90 -21.09 -5.38
N VAL A 297 10.66 -20.51 -6.32
CA VAL A 297 12.13 -20.55 -6.30
C VAL A 297 12.75 -19.25 -5.79
N GLU A 298 12.07 -18.12 -5.98
CA GLU A 298 12.58 -16.80 -5.62
C GLU A 298 11.43 -15.80 -5.46
N VAL A 299 11.62 -14.78 -4.63
CA VAL A 299 10.73 -13.61 -4.57
C VAL A 299 11.52 -12.39 -5.01
N LYS A 300 10.99 -11.63 -5.97
CA LYS A 300 11.66 -10.51 -6.62
C LYS A 300 10.87 -9.22 -6.42
N ASP A 301 11.58 -8.16 -6.02
CA ASP A 301 11.01 -6.82 -5.95
C ASP A 301 11.12 -6.16 -7.33
N LEU A 302 9.97 -5.81 -7.90
CA LEU A 302 9.82 -5.05 -9.14
C LEU A 302 9.24 -3.65 -8.82
N PRO A 303 9.37 -2.67 -9.72
CA PRO A 303 8.81 -1.34 -9.53
C PRO A 303 7.33 -1.30 -9.09
N SER A 304 6.49 -2.18 -9.63
CA SER A 304 5.06 -2.26 -9.28
C SER A 304 4.76 -3.05 -8.01
N GLY A 305 5.75 -3.75 -7.44
CA GLY A 305 5.61 -4.49 -6.20
C GLY A 305 6.41 -5.79 -6.17
N ARG A 306 6.04 -6.69 -5.26
CA ARG A 306 6.76 -7.93 -4.99
C ARG A 306 6.11 -9.09 -5.73
N PHE A 307 6.92 -9.87 -6.46
CA PHE A 307 6.47 -10.96 -7.32
C PHE A 307 7.13 -12.28 -6.94
N ALA A 308 6.36 -13.36 -7.02
CA ALA A 308 6.86 -14.72 -6.88
C ALA A 308 7.37 -15.23 -8.23
N VAL A 309 8.56 -15.84 -8.23
CA VAL A 309 9.10 -16.58 -9.37
C VAL A 309 8.80 -18.07 -9.14
N ILE A 310 8.08 -18.66 -10.08
CA ILE A 310 7.68 -20.07 -10.06
C ILE A 310 8.40 -20.78 -11.21
N ALA A 311 9.10 -21.87 -10.91
CA ALA A 311 9.85 -22.69 -11.88
C ALA A 311 9.71 -24.18 -11.60
#